data_AF-A0A7X7NWD5-F1
#
_entry.id   AF-A0A7X7NWD5-F1
#
_cell.length_a   1.000
_cell.length_b   1.000
_cell.length_c   1.000
_cell.angle_alpha   90.00
_cell.angle_beta   90.00
_cell.angle_gamma   90.00
#
_symmetry.space_group_name_H-M   'P 1'
#
loop_
_entity.id
_entity.type
_entity.pdbx_description
1 polymer ?
#
loop_
_entity_poly.entity_id
_entity_poly.type
_entity_poly.pdbx_seq_one_letter_code
_entity_poly.pdbx_strand_id
1 'polypeptide(L)'
;EAVKYHQNQIFDIKKEKLRIIEEYTISGRQKEIDKALKKLSKTKVRIGMPETLAYLEGDLFNDYLHDMEICQKFASKNREVMAKTILKYLNLDYESLPKFETIHNYINIRDMILRKGAISAYKGERVIIPINMKDGCIIAIGKGSKEFNYSAPHGAGRLMSRREALNTLSLKDFKESMKEIYLTSVSKDTLDEAPFVYKPIEMILENIKDTVKVEKIIKPIYNFKAK
;
A
#
# COMPACT_ATOMS: atom_id res chain seq x y z
N GLU A 1 0.10 11.47 11.94
CA GLU A 1 0.63 12.85 12.13
C GLU A 1 -0.30 13.92 11.59
N ALA A 2 -0.92 13.74 10.41
CA ALA A 2 -1.90 14.69 9.86
C ALA A 2 -3.05 15.07 10.83
N VAL A 3 -3.61 14.11 11.58
CA VAL A 3 -4.62 14.43 12.61
C VAL A 3 -4.07 15.40 13.67
N LYS A 4 -2.84 15.16 14.15
CA LYS A 4 -2.19 16.04 15.13
C LYS A 4 -1.88 17.42 14.52
N TYR A 5 -1.48 17.47 13.25
CA TYR A 5 -1.31 18.72 12.52
C TYR A 5 -2.58 19.56 12.54
N HIS A 6 -3.73 19.00 12.14
CA HIS A 6 -5.02 19.68 12.17
C HIS A 6 -5.48 20.04 13.59
N GLN A 7 -5.22 19.18 14.59
CA GLN A 7 -5.52 19.50 15.99
C GLN A 7 -4.75 20.72 16.49
N ASN A 8 -3.46 20.83 16.13
CA ASN A 8 -2.61 21.94 16.53
C ASN A 8 -3.00 23.27 15.85
N GLN A 9 -3.54 23.22 14.62
CA GLN A 9 -4.07 24.40 13.93
C GLN A 9 -5.33 24.94 14.61
N ILE A 10 -6.23 24.04 15.06
CA ILE A 10 -7.47 24.42 15.75
C ILE A 10 -7.17 24.89 17.19
N PHE A 11 -6.25 24.21 17.85
CA PHE A 11 -5.95 24.44 19.26
C PHE A 11 -4.50 24.10 19.57
N ASP A 12 -3.68 25.14 19.68
CA ASP A 12 -2.29 25.01 20.09
C ASP A 12 -2.21 24.71 21.59
N ILE A 13 -2.12 23.41 21.90
CA ILE A 13 -1.99 22.90 23.27
C ILE A 13 -0.78 23.55 23.98
N LYS A 14 0.32 23.83 23.29
CA LYS A 14 1.52 24.41 23.90
C LYS A 14 1.26 25.85 24.31
N LYS A 15 0.65 26.65 23.44
CA LYS A 15 0.24 28.03 23.74
C LYS A 15 -0.77 28.07 24.88
N GLU A 16 -1.74 27.17 24.89
CA GLU A 16 -2.73 27.11 25.96
C GLU A 16 -2.13 26.69 27.31
N LYS A 17 -1.18 25.75 27.32
CA LYS A 17 -0.45 25.39 28.55
C LYS A 17 0.25 26.61 29.16
N LEU A 18 0.92 27.42 28.32
CA LEU A 18 1.59 28.64 28.77
C LEU A 18 0.58 29.65 29.34
N ARG A 19 -0.55 29.86 28.65
CA ARG A 19 -1.64 30.73 29.11
C ARG A 19 -2.19 30.32 30.47
N ILE A 20 -2.47 29.02 30.67
CA ILE A 20 -2.96 28.49 31.95
C ILE A 20 -1.95 28.73 33.07
N ILE A 21 -0.67 28.46 32.83
CA ILE A 21 0.39 28.66 33.84
C ILE A 21 0.47 30.14 34.24
N GLU A 22 0.45 31.05 33.26
CA GLU A 22 0.53 32.49 33.48
C GLU A 22 -0.68 33.02 34.28
N GLU A 23 -1.90 32.70 33.82
CA GLU A 23 -3.15 33.13 34.46
C GLU A 23 -3.28 32.65 35.91
N TYR A 24 -2.95 31.38 36.15
CA TYR A 24 -3.02 30.79 37.50
C TYR A 24 -1.90 31.30 38.41
N THR A 25 -0.76 31.72 37.85
CA THR A 25 0.33 32.33 38.62
C THR A 25 -0.03 33.75 39.05
N ILE A 26 -0.56 34.57 38.14
CA ILE A 26 -1.00 35.95 38.43
C ILE A 26 -2.14 35.96 39.46
N SER A 27 -3.04 34.98 39.40
CA SER A 27 -4.18 34.88 40.33
C SER A 27 -3.85 34.19 41.67
N GLY A 28 -2.59 33.81 41.93
CA GLY A 28 -2.18 33.16 43.18
C GLY A 28 -2.69 31.72 43.36
N ARG A 29 -3.08 31.05 42.26
CA ARG A 29 -3.67 29.70 42.22
C ARG A 29 -2.68 28.62 41.78
N GLN A 30 -1.39 28.76 42.10
CA GLN A 30 -0.33 27.87 41.61
C GLN A 30 -0.58 26.38 41.91
N LYS A 31 -1.20 26.07 43.07
CA LYS A 31 -1.53 24.68 43.47
C LYS A 31 -2.54 23.99 42.53
N GLU A 32 -3.25 24.75 41.70
CA GLU A 32 -4.28 24.22 40.79
C GLU A 32 -3.79 24.03 39.35
N ILE A 33 -2.58 24.50 39.04
CA ILE A 33 -1.99 24.41 37.69
C ILE A 33 -1.93 22.96 37.21
N ASP A 34 -1.42 22.04 38.04
CA ASP A 34 -1.32 20.62 37.69
C ASP A 34 -2.67 19.99 37.34
N LYS A 35 -3.72 20.41 38.06
CA LYS A 35 -5.09 19.94 37.81
C LYS A 35 -5.64 20.49 36.49
N ALA A 36 -5.39 21.77 36.21
CA ALA A 36 -5.80 22.42 34.96
C ALA A 36 -5.06 21.82 33.75
N LEU A 37 -3.76 21.58 33.86
CA LEU A 37 -2.95 20.93 32.81
C LEU A 37 -3.38 19.48 32.56
N LYS A 38 -3.71 18.71 33.61
CA LYS A 38 -4.30 17.36 33.47
C LYS A 38 -5.67 17.37 32.81
N LYS A 39 -6.48 18.42 33.02
CA LYS A 39 -7.77 18.57 32.34
C LYS A 39 -7.55 18.89 30.86
N LEU A 40 -6.64 19.81 30.56
CA LEU A 40 -6.26 20.18 29.20
C LEU A 40 -5.74 18.97 28.40
N SER A 41 -4.89 18.12 28.99
CA SER A 41 -4.36 16.93 28.31
C SER A 41 -5.43 15.88 27.97
N LYS A 42 -6.59 15.93 28.64
CA LYS A 42 -7.73 15.04 28.38
C LYS A 42 -8.71 15.62 27.35
N THR A 43 -8.57 16.89 26.99
CA THR A 43 -9.40 17.54 25.98
C THR A 43 -9.09 16.94 24.61
N LYS A 44 -10.09 16.28 24.01
CA LYS A 44 -9.98 15.82 22.62
C LYS A 44 -10.35 16.95 21.68
N VAL A 45 -9.36 17.46 20.97
CA VAL A 45 -9.60 18.39 19.85
C VAL A 45 -10.11 17.56 18.67
N ARG A 46 -11.38 17.75 18.30
CA ARG A 46 -11.95 17.13 17.10
C ARG A 46 -11.52 17.94 15.90
N ILE A 47 -10.91 17.29 14.93
CA ILE A 47 -10.70 17.88 13.62
C ILE A 47 -12.03 17.82 12.87
N GLY A 48 -12.39 18.87 12.11
CA GLY A 48 -13.67 18.97 11.40
C GLY A 48 -13.85 17.99 10.23
N MET A 49 -13.11 16.87 10.23
CA MET A 49 -13.07 15.86 9.17
C MET A 49 -12.84 14.46 9.78
N PRO A 50 -13.16 13.38 9.06
CA PRO A 50 -12.76 12.04 9.46
C PRO A 50 -11.24 11.93 9.61
N GLU A 51 -10.76 11.29 10.69
CA GLU A 51 -9.31 11.11 10.95
C GLU A 51 -8.58 10.41 9.80
N THR A 52 -9.27 9.53 9.09
CA THR A 52 -8.75 8.80 7.93
C THR A 52 -8.56 9.67 6.69
N LEU A 53 -9.14 10.86 6.66
CA LEU A 53 -9.04 11.84 5.58
C LEU A 53 -8.15 13.03 5.95
N ALA A 54 -7.49 12.98 7.11
CA ALA A 54 -6.55 14.02 7.51
C ALA A 54 -5.36 14.09 6.55
N TYR A 55 -5.01 15.32 6.15
CA TYR A 55 -3.93 15.61 5.20
C TYR A 55 -2.91 16.60 5.77
N LEU A 56 -1.76 16.74 5.11
CA LEU A 56 -0.71 17.71 5.43
C LEU A 56 -0.69 18.83 4.39
N GLU A 57 -0.23 20.01 4.79
CA GLU A 57 -0.04 21.18 3.90
C GLU A 57 1.31 21.84 4.20
N GLY A 58 1.73 22.76 3.33
CA GLY A 58 2.95 23.55 3.50
C GLY A 58 4.21 22.68 3.62
N ASP A 59 5.10 23.05 4.54
CA ASP A 59 6.39 22.36 4.72
C ASP A 59 6.21 20.88 5.08
N LEU A 60 5.24 20.55 5.94
CA LEU A 60 4.98 19.15 6.32
C LEU A 60 4.49 18.30 5.14
N PHE A 61 3.77 18.90 4.19
CA PHE A 61 3.41 18.20 2.96
C PHE A 61 4.65 17.92 2.10
N ASN A 62 5.54 18.90 1.97
CA ASN A 62 6.79 18.74 1.21
C ASN A 62 7.71 17.70 1.87
N ASP A 63 7.86 17.74 3.19
CA ASP A 63 8.61 16.75 3.97
C ASP A 63 8.04 15.34 3.76
N TYR A 64 6.72 15.21 3.81
CA TYR A 64 6.05 13.94 3.54
C TYR A 64 6.32 13.43 2.11
N LEU A 65 6.26 14.28 1.09
CA LEU A 65 6.58 13.89 -0.29
C LEU A 65 8.03 13.46 -0.44
N HIS A 66 8.95 14.17 0.20
CA HIS A 66 10.37 13.83 0.24
C HIS A 66 10.60 12.44 0.86
N ASP A 67 10.02 12.19 2.04
CA ASP A 67 10.14 10.91 2.73
C ASP A 67 9.49 9.76 1.96
N MET A 68 8.36 10.04 1.29
CA MET A 68 7.71 9.11 0.38
C MET A 68 8.60 8.75 -0.81
N GLU A 69 9.38 9.69 -1.36
CA GLU A 69 10.34 9.41 -2.43
C GLU A 69 11.46 8.47 -1.96
N ILE A 70 11.99 8.71 -0.75
CA ILE A 70 13.02 7.86 -0.14
C ILE A 70 12.48 6.43 0.05
N CYS A 71 11.27 6.29 0.61
CA CYS A 71 10.62 5.00 0.79
C CYS A 71 10.43 4.24 -0.53
N GLN A 72 10.07 4.95 -1.60
CA GLN A 72 9.92 4.36 -2.93
C GLN A 72 11.27 3.88 -3.50
N LYS A 73 12.32 4.70 -3.42
CA LYS A 73 13.68 4.32 -3.84
C LYS A 73 14.18 3.10 -3.08
N PHE A 74 13.97 3.06 -1.76
CA PHE A 74 14.30 1.92 -0.94
C PHE A 74 13.56 0.65 -1.40
N ALA A 75 12.24 0.75 -1.64
CA ALA A 75 11.43 -0.39 -2.09
C ALA A 75 11.87 -0.92 -3.47
N SER A 76 12.18 -0.05 -4.43
CA SER A 76 12.72 -0.45 -5.74
C SER A 76 14.09 -1.11 -5.58
N LYS A 77 14.98 -0.56 -4.75
CA LYS A 77 16.30 -1.16 -4.51
C LYS A 77 16.20 -2.52 -3.83
N ASN A 78 15.28 -2.68 -2.88
CA ASN A 78 15.01 -3.96 -2.25
C ASN A 78 14.57 -5.02 -3.29
N ARG A 79 13.63 -4.68 -4.19
CA ARG A 79 13.22 -5.57 -5.29
C ARG A 79 14.37 -5.90 -6.24
N GLU A 80 15.22 -4.93 -6.57
CA GLU A 80 16.41 -5.13 -7.40
C GLU A 80 17.36 -6.15 -6.75
N VAL A 81 17.68 -6.00 -5.46
CA VAL A 81 18.57 -6.91 -4.73
C VAL A 81 17.96 -8.32 -4.63
N MET A 82 16.65 -8.44 -4.37
CA MET A 82 15.97 -9.74 -4.39
C MET A 82 16.08 -10.40 -5.76
N ALA A 83 15.80 -9.68 -6.84
CA ALA A 83 15.90 -10.20 -8.21
C ALA A 83 17.34 -10.62 -8.56
N LYS A 84 18.34 -9.79 -8.25
CA LYS A 84 19.77 -10.12 -8.44
C LYS A 84 20.17 -11.37 -7.68
N THR A 85 19.69 -11.52 -6.44
CA THR A 85 19.97 -12.70 -5.61
C THR A 85 19.39 -13.96 -6.26
N ILE A 86 18.12 -13.92 -6.66
CA ILE A 86 17.45 -15.07 -7.31
C ILE A 86 18.18 -15.45 -8.60
N LEU A 87 18.46 -14.49 -9.49
CA LEU A 87 19.09 -14.76 -10.78
C LEU A 87 20.53 -15.29 -10.63
N LYS A 88 21.26 -14.84 -9.61
CA LYS A 88 22.57 -15.41 -9.26
C LYS A 88 22.50 -16.91 -8.99
N TYR A 89 21.49 -17.38 -8.24
CA TYR A 89 21.31 -18.82 -7.98
C TYR A 89 20.86 -19.60 -9.23
N LEU A 90 20.25 -18.93 -10.20
CA LEU A 90 19.86 -19.51 -11.49
C LEU A 90 20.97 -19.43 -12.56
N ASN A 91 22.15 -18.90 -12.22
CA ASN A 91 23.25 -18.63 -13.17
C ASN A 91 22.80 -17.76 -14.36
N LEU A 92 21.91 -16.79 -14.12
CA LEU A 92 21.47 -15.81 -15.11
C LEU A 92 22.07 -14.44 -14.79
N ASP A 93 22.57 -13.76 -15.81
CA ASP A 93 23.02 -12.39 -15.67
C ASP A 93 21.82 -11.44 -15.57
N TYR A 94 21.73 -10.71 -14.46
CA TYR A 94 20.69 -9.72 -14.25
C TYR A 94 20.79 -8.60 -15.29
N GLU A 95 21.99 -8.17 -15.68
CA GLU A 95 22.18 -7.01 -16.56
C GLU A 95 21.85 -7.30 -18.03
N SER A 96 21.93 -8.55 -18.47
CA SER A 96 21.58 -8.95 -19.83
C SER A 96 20.07 -9.09 -20.09
N LEU A 97 19.23 -9.01 -19.05
CA LEU A 97 17.79 -9.30 -19.16
C LEU A 97 16.93 -8.04 -19.25
N PRO A 98 15.81 -8.06 -20.00
CA PRO A 98 14.84 -6.98 -19.98
C PRO A 98 14.14 -6.91 -18.62
N LYS A 99 14.03 -5.70 -18.07
CA LYS A 99 13.57 -5.45 -16.70
C LYS A 99 12.58 -4.31 -16.68
N PHE A 100 11.52 -4.49 -15.89
CA PHE A 100 10.56 -3.44 -15.58
C PHE A 100 9.93 -3.75 -14.22
N GLU A 101 9.35 -2.74 -13.61
CA GLU A 101 8.61 -2.89 -12.36
C GLU A 101 7.28 -2.15 -12.43
N THR A 102 6.36 -2.53 -11.56
CA THR A 102 5.05 -1.88 -11.45
C THR A 102 4.74 -1.64 -9.98
N ILE A 103 4.63 -0.36 -9.61
CA ILE A 103 4.40 0.09 -8.23
C ILE A 103 2.90 0.36 -8.05
N HIS A 104 2.32 -0.09 -6.94
CA HIS A 104 0.87 -0.03 -6.72
C HIS A 104 0.43 0.78 -5.49
N ASN A 105 1.38 1.32 -4.71
CA ASN A 105 1.14 2.18 -3.56
C ASN A 105 2.20 3.28 -3.52
N TYR A 106 1.88 4.46 -4.06
CA TYR A 106 2.82 5.57 -4.14
C TYR A 106 2.14 6.88 -4.53
N ILE A 107 2.90 7.96 -4.45
CA ILE A 107 2.56 9.26 -5.03
C ILE A 107 3.59 9.54 -6.12
N ASN A 108 3.11 9.80 -7.33
CA ASN A 108 3.97 10.25 -8.41
C ASN A 108 4.13 11.77 -8.31
N ILE A 109 5.33 12.22 -7.98
CA ILE A 109 5.63 13.64 -7.71
C ILE A 109 5.50 14.50 -8.98
N ARG A 110 5.71 13.92 -10.17
CA ARG A 110 5.66 14.67 -11.43
C ARG A 110 4.24 15.13 -11.79
N ASP A 111 3.26 14.28 -11.56
CA ASP A 111 1.86 14.51 -11.94
C ASP A 111 0.91 14.60 -10.74
N MET A 112 1.46 14.48 -9.52
CA MET A 112 0.74 14.53 -8.24
C MET A 112 -0.39 13.50 -8.12
N ILE A 113 -0.26 12.35 -8.80
CA ILE A 113 -1.25 11.28 -8.73
C ILE A 113 -0.89 10.33 -7.58
N LEU A 114 -1.80 10.24 -6.61
CA LEU A 114 -1.79 9.22 -5.56
C LEU A 114 -2.41 7.93 -6.09
N ARG A 115 -1.68 6.82 -5.96
CA ARG A 115 -2.18 5.48 -6.28
C ARG A 115 -2.09 4.59 -5.05
N LYS A 116 -3.20 3.99 -4.66
CA LYS A 116 -3.29 3.01 -3.58
C LYS A 116 -4.08 1.79 -4.06
N GLY A 117 -3.40 0.67 -4.24
CA GLY A 117 -3.95 -0.51 -4.91
C GLY A 117 -4.20 -0.30 -6.42
N ALA A 118 -3.50 0.63 -7.04
CA ALA A 118 -3.59 0.95 -8.46
C ALA A 118 -2.19 1.22 -9.02
N ILE A 119 -1.99 0.96 -10.31
CA ILE A 119 -0.71 1.08 -10.99
C ILE A 119 -0.74 2.18 -12.03
N SER A 120 0.43 2.67 -12.44
CA SER A 120 0.54 3.51 -13.64
C SER A 120 0.18 2.72 -14.88
N ALA A 121 -0.48 3.37 -15.84
CA ALA A 121 -0.88 2.78 -17.13
C ALA A 121 -0.85 3.86 -18.22
N TYR A 122 0.24 4.64 -18.28
CA TYR A 122 0.47 5.60 -19.36
C TYR A 122 0.49 4.90 -20.72
N LYS A 123 0.18 5.64 -21.80
CA LYS A 123 0.13 5.07 -23.14
C LYS A 123 1.48 4.46 -23.52
N GLY A 124 1.51 3.16 -23.80
CA GLY A 124 2.73 2.45 -24.17
C GLY A 124 3.57 1.94 -22.99
N GLU A 125 3.17 2.24 -21.75
CA GLU A 125 3.89 1.77 -20.55
C GLU A 125 3.66 0.28 -20.34
N ARG A 126 4.74 -0.49 -20.18
CA ARG A 126 4.64 -1.92 -19.87
C ARG A 126 4.40 -2.13 -18.39
N VAL A 127 3.39 -2.93 -18.07
CA VAL A 127 2.94 -3.16 -16.69
C VAL A 127 2.76 -4.63 -16.39
N ILE A 128 2.91 -4.98 -15.11
CA ILE A 128 2.62 -6.31 -14.58
C ILE A 128 1.52 -6.22 -13.51
N ILE A 129 0.48 -7.04 -13.67
CA ILE A 129 -0.68 -7.11 -12.77
C ILE A 129 -0.74 -8.52 -12.16
N PRO A 130 -0.34 -8.69 -10.88
CA PRO A 130 -0.48 -9.98 -10.19
C PRO A 130 -1.94 -10.39 -10.01
N ILE A 131 -2.25 -11.65 -10.31
CA ILE A 131 -3.60 -12.24 -10.16
C ILE A 131 -3.69 -12.95 -8.82
N ASN A 132 -3.06 -14.13 -8.73
CA ASN A 132 -2.94 -14.96 -7.54
C ASN A 132 -1.80 -15.97 -7.76
N MET A 133 -1.50 -16.75 -6.72
CA MET A 133 -0.41 -17.73 -6.73
C MET A 133 -0.57 -18.86 -7.75
N LYS A 134 -1.77 -19.13 -8.27
CA LYS A 134 -2.01 -20.12 -9.33
C LYS A 134 -2.05 -19.49 -10.72
N ASP A 135 -2.82 -18.42 -10.86
CA ASP A 135 -3.13 -17.84 -12.15
C ASP A 135 -2.04 -16.90 -12.67
N GLY A 136 -1.10 -16.54 -11.81
CA GLY A 136 0.12 -15.84 -12.17
C GLY A 136 -0.08 -14.35 -12.35
N CYS A 137 0.49 -13.80 -13.42
CA CYS A 137 0.50 -12.36 -13.67
C CYS A 137 0.09 -12.04 -15.11
N ILE A 138 -0.55 -10.89 -15.29
CA ILE A 138 -0.84 -10.31 -16.60
C ILE A 138 0.29 -9.33 -16.94
N ILE A 139 0.91 -9.51 -18.11
CA ILE A 139 1.76 -8.52 -18.74
C ILE A 139 0.90 -7.75 -19.74
N ALA A 140 0.87 -6.43 -19.62
CA ALA A 140 0.03 -5.57 -20.43
C ALA A 140 0.75 -4.25 -20.78
N ILE A 141 0.16 -3.52 -21.74
CA ILE A 141 0.58 -2.18 -22.13
C ILE A 141 -0.50 -1.18 -21.75
N GLY A 142 -0.14 -0.11 -21.05
CA GLY A 142 -1.05 0.97 -20.68
C GLY A 142 -1.67 1.64 -21.91
N LYS A 143 -2.97 1.89 -21.84
CA LYS A 143 -3.72 2.62 -22.88
C LYS A 143 -3.60 4.13 -22.72
N GLY A 144 -3.20 4.62 -21.55
CA GLY A 144 -3.12 6.05 -21.23
C GLY A 144 -4.49 6.70 -21.10
N SER A 145 -5.48 5.99 -20.53
CA SER A 145 -6.83 6.54 -20.37
C SER A 145 -6.85 7.69 -19.36
N LYS A 146 -7.31 8.87 -19.81
CA LYS A 146 -7.46 10.07 -18.97
C LYS A 146 -8.55 9.89 -17.91
N GLU A 147 -9.63 9.19 -18.25
CA GLU A 147 -10.75 8.93 -17.35
C GLU A 147 -10.33 8.15 -16.10
N PHE A 148 -9.27 7.34 -16.23
CA PHE A 148 -8.70 6.55 -15.13
C PHE A 148 -7.43 7.18 -14.55
N ASN A 149 -7.19 8.49 -14.77
CA ASN A 149 -5.96 9.17 -14.33
C ASN A 149 -4.69 8.40 -14.75
N TYR A 150 -4.68 7.89 -15.98
CA TYR A 150 -3.58 7.08 -16.53
C TYR A 150 -3.19 5.91 -15.63
N SER A 151 -4.19 5.23 -15.06
CA SER A 151 -3.99 4.16 -14.08
C SER A 151 -4.75 2.89 -14.43
N ALA A 152 -4.33 1.78 -13.85
CA ALA A 152 -5.02 0.49 -13.93
C ALA A 152 -5.09 -0.19 -12.54
N PRO A 153 -6.01 -1.14 -12.32
CA PRO A 153 -6.02 -1.98 -11.13
C PRO A 153 -4.72 -2.79 -10.96
N HIS A 154 -4.22 -2.92 -9.73
CA HIS A 154 -2.97 -3.66 -9.47
C HIS A 154 -3.13 -5.18 -9.31
N GLY A 155 -4.34 -5.69 -9.09
CA GLY A 155 -4.55 -7.11 -8.88
C GLY A 155 -6.01 -7.51 -8.71
N ALA A 156 -6.22 -8.80 -8.44
CA ALA A 156 -7.53 -9.43 -8.46
C ALA A 156 -8.56 -8.90 -7.45
N GLY A 157 -8.08 -8.34 -6.33
CA GLY A 157 -8.94 -8.06 -5.17
C GLY A 157 -9.42 -9.36 -4.50
N ARG A 158 -9.73 -9.28 -3.21
CA ARG A 158 -10.19 -10.45 -2.43
C ARG A 158 -11.70 -10.57 -2.48
N LEU A 159 -12.20 -11.79 -2.58
CA LEU A 159 -13.63 -12.14 -2.41
C LEU A 159 -14.02 -12.27 -0.95
N MET A 160 -13.08 -12.67 -0.09
CA MET A 160 -13.32 -12.92 1.33
C MET A 160 -12.22 -12.33 2.23
N SER A 161 -12.58 -12.08 3.49
CA SER A 161 -11.62 -11.60 4.48
C SER A 161 -10.56 -12.65 4.80
N ARG A 162 -9.42 -12.23 5.37
CA ARG A 162 -8.38 -13.19 5.82
C ARG A 162 -8.92 -14.19 6.84
N ARG A 163 -9.66 -13.70 7.83
CA ARG A 163 -10.24 -14.53 8.89
C ARG A 163 -11.24 -15.55 8.33
N GLU A 164 -12.07 -15.12 7.39
CA GLU A 164 -13.03 -16.00 6.74
C GLU A 164 -12.33 -17.10 5.95
N ALA A 165 -11.33 -16.76 5.14
CA ALA A 165 -10.54 -17.74 4.38
C ALA A 165 -9.89 -18.80 5.28
N LEU A 166 -9.31 -18.39 6.42
CA LEU A 166 -8.71 -19.33 7.38
C LEU A 166 -9.72 -20.30 8.01
N ASN A 167 -10.99 -19.88 8.13
CA ASN A 167 -12.04 -20.67 8.77
C ASN A 167 -12.77 -21.59 7.79
N THR A 168 -12.87 -21.22 6.51
CA THR A 168 -13.69 -21.92 5.52
C THR A 168 -12.89 -22.79 4.57
N LEU A 169 -11.62 -22.46 4.30
CA LEU A 169 -10.85 -23.13 3.27
C LEU A 169 -10.11 -24.36 3.81
N SER A 170 -10.16 -25.43 3.03
CA SER A 170 -9.46 -26.68 3.32
C SER A 170 -8.03 -26.63 2.82
N LEU A 171 -7.08 -27.03 3.67
CA LEU A 171 -5.68 -27.20 3.27
C LEU A 171 -5.51 -28.25 2.18
N LYS A 172 -6.39 -29.27 2.15
CA LYS A 172 -6.37 -30.31 1.12
C LYS A 172 -6.69 -29.70 -0.24
N ASP A 173 -7.76 -28.91 -0.32
CA ASP A 173 -8.21 -28.28 -1.57
C ASP A 173 -7.21 -27.22 -2.04
N PHE A 174 -6.58 -26.51 -1.09
CA PHE A 174 -5.49 -25.60 -1.41
C PHE A 174 -4.30 -26.34 -2.03
N LYS A 175 -3.82 -27.43 -1.41
CA LYS A 175 -2.73 -28.26 -1.97
C LYS A 175 -3.10 -28.82 -3.35
N GLU A 176 -4.32 -29.31 -3.51
CA GLU A 176 -4.84 -29.82 -4.77
C GLU A 176 -4.79 -28.76 -5.88
N SER A 177 -5.25 -27.55 -5.56
CA SER A 177 -5.30 -26.43 -6.52
C SER A 177 -3.93 -25.98 -7.04
N MET A 178 -2.87 -26.29 -6.29
CA MET A 178 -1.48 -25.87 -6.54
C MET A 178 -0.59 -27.00 -7.07
N LYS A 179 -1.13 -28.20 -7.37
CA LYS A 179 -0.33 -29.39 -7.73
C LYS A 179 0.68 -29.20 -8.86
N GLU A 180 0.37 -28.34 -9.82
CA GLU A 180 1.23 -28.08 -10.99
C GLU A 180 2.30 -27.01 -10.72
N ILE A 181 2.31 -26.42 -9.53
CA ILE A 181 3.18 -25.30 -9.16
C ILE A 181 4.03 -25.73 -7.97
N TYR A 182 5.35 -25.68 -8.13
CA TYR A 182 6.23 -25.98 -7.03
C TYR A 182 6.15 -24.87 -5.97
N LEU A 183 5.74 -25.22 -4.76
CA LEU A 183 5.62 -24.29 -3.64
C LEU A 183 5.99 -25.01 -2.33
N THR A 184 6.83 -24.39 -1.53
CA THR A 184 7.24 -24.91 -0.20
C THR A 184 6.38 -24.36 0.94
N SER A 185 5.54 -23.37 0.67
CA SER A 185 4.86 -22.57 1.68
C SER A 185 3.37 -22.89 1.88
N VAL A 186 2.84 -24.00 1.33
CA VAL A 186 1.43 -24.39 1.55
C VAL A 186 1.23 -24.90 2.99
N SER A 187 0.77 -24.01 3.87
CA SER A 187 0.42 -24.30 5.26
C SER A 187 -0.94 -23.70 5.65
N LYS A 188 -1.45 -24.06 6.83
CA LYS A 188 -2.66 -23.46 7.40
C LYS A 188 -2.56 -21.94 7.50
N ASP A 189 -1.36 -21.41 7.77
CA ASP A 189 -1.10 -19.97 7.93
C ASP A 189 -1.13 -19.20 6.59
N THR A 190 -1.18 -19.91 5.47
CA THR A 190 -1.23 -19.33 4.12
C THR A 190 -2.55 -19.57 3.40
N LEU A 191 -3.55 -20.15 4.09
CA LEU A 191 -4.87 -20.39 3.52
C LEU A 191 -5.56 -19.10 3.09
N ASP A 192 -5.23 -17.96 3.73
CA ASP A 192 -5.75 -16.65 3.36
C ASP A 192 -5.21 -16.13 2.03
N GLU A 193 -4.29 -16.84 1.36
CA GLU A 193 -3.78 -16.52 0.03
C GLU A 193 -4.09 -17.59 -1.01
N ALA A 194 -4.87 -18.61 -0.65
CA ALA A 194 -5.29 -19.65 -1.58
C ALA A 194 -5.95 -19.05 -2.84
N PRO A 195 -5.81 -19.67 -4.02
CA PRO A 195 -6.34 -19.12 -5.28
C PRO A 195 -7.83 -18.73 -5.21
N PHE A 196 -8.61 -19.51 -4.47
CA PHE A 196 -10.06 -19.32 -4.26
C PHE A 196 -10.44 -18.03 -3.52
N VAL A 197 -9.48 -17.37 -2.88
CA VAL A 197 -9.69 -16.10 -2.16
C VAL A 197 -9.81 -14.92 -3.13
N TYR A 198 -9.27 -15.04 -4.33
CA TYR A 198 -9.19 -13.96 -5.30
C TYR A 198 -10.30 -14.04 -6.34
N LYS A 199 -10.61 -12.89 -6.95
CA LYS A 199 -11.59 -12.85 -8.06
C LYS A 199 -11.10 -13.69 -9.25
N PRO A 200 -12.02 -14.31 -10.01
CA PRO A 200 -11.69 -15.00 -11.26
C PRO A 200 -10.98 -14.08 -12.26
N ILE A 201 -10.13 -14.65 -13.10
CA ILE A 201 -9.33 -13.91 -14.08
C ILE A 201 -10.22 -13.17 -15.10
N GLU A 202 -11.38 -13.73 -15.44
CA GLU A 202 -12.34 -13.15 -16.38
C GLU A 202 -12.85 -11.79 -15.86
N MET A 203 -13.15 -11.70 -14.55
CA MET A 203 -13.54 -10.44 -13.93
C MET A 203 -12.41 -9.42 -13.96
N ILE A 204 -11.15 -9.85 -13.83
CA ILE A 204 -9.99 -8.95 -13.87
C ILE A 204 -9.83 -8.42 -15.28
N LEU A 205 -9.85 -9.30 -16.29
CA LEU A 205 -9.72 -8.93 -17.69
C LEU A 205 -10.78 -7.92 -18.11
N GLU A 206 -12.02 -8.10 -17.65
CA GLU A 206 -13.10 -7.15 -17.91
C GLU A 206 -12.84 -5.79 -17.26
N ASN A 207 -12.37 -5.75 -16.01
CA ASN A 207 -12.10 -4.50 -15.28
C ASN A 207 -10.89 -3.73 -15.81
N ILE A 208 -9.91 -4.42 -16.40
CA ILE A 208 -8.70 -3.76 -16.92
C ILE A 208 -8.82 -3.39 -18.40
N LYS A 209 -9.87 -3.84 -19.10
CA LYS A 209 -10.01 -3.71 -20.56
C LYS A 209 -9.85 -2.27 -21.06
N ASP A 210 -10.32 -1.28 -20.31
CA ASP A 210 -10.27 0.14 -20.72
C ASP A 210 -8.96 0.83 -20.33
N THR A 211 -8.17 0.22 -19.46
CA THR A 211 -6.95 0.81 -18.88
C THR A 211 -5.67 0.25 -19.51
N VAL A 212 -5.68 -1.02 -19.93
CA VAL A 212 -4.50 -1.69 -20.50
C VAL A 212 -4.89 -2.59 -21.67
N LYS A 213 -3.92 -2.87 -22.54
CA LYS A 213 -3.97 -3.91 -23.57
C LYS A 213 -3.15 -5.11 -23.10
N VAL A 214 -3.79 -6.24 -22.87
CA VAL A 214 -3.11 -7.47 -22.44
C VAL A 214 -2.18 -7.98 -23.54
N GLU A 215 -0.92 -8.24 -23.21
CA GLU A 215 0.05 -8.88 -24.11
C GLU A 215 0.14 -10.38 -23.85
N LYS A 216 0.24 -10.76 -22.57
CA LYS A 216 0.49 -12.15 -22.17
C LYS A 216 0.02 -12.39 -20.74
N ILE A 217 -0.43 -13.60 -20.46
CA ILE A 217 -0.62 -14.09 -19.09
C ILE A 217 0.50 -15.10 -18.83
N ILE A 218 1.30 -14.87 -17.79
CA ILE A 218 2.37 -15.79 -17.38
C ILE A 218 1.88 -16.62 -16.20
N LYS A 219 2.07 -17.94 -16.28
CA LYS A 219 1.75 -18.87 -15.19
C LYS A 219 3.02 -19.14 -14.38
N PRO A 220 2.93 -19.20 -13.05
CA PRO A 220 4.06 -19.51 -12.20
C PRO A 220 4.36 -21.02 -12.29
N ILE A 221 5.65 -21.36 -12.36
CA ILE A 221 6.13 -22.74 -12.17
C ILE A 221 6.64 -22.96 -10.74
N TYR A 222 7.02 -21.86 -10.09
CA TYR A 222 7.63 -21.83 -8.76
C TYR A 222 7.10 -20.62 -8.00
N ASN A 223 6.63 -20.85 -6.78
CA ASN A 223 6.27 -19.80 -5.84
C ASN A 223 7.13 -19.94 -4.58
N PHE A 224 7.76 -18.84 -4.19
CA PHE A 224 8.49 -18.73 -2.94
C PHE A 224 7.84 -17.70 -2.04
N LYS A 225 7.55 -18.12 -0.80
CA LYS A 225 7.14 -17.21 0.28
C LYS A 225 8.06 -17.43 1.47
N ALA A 226 8.78 -16.39 1.84
CA ALA A 226 9.60 -16.36 3.05
C ALA A 226 8.71 -16.49 4.31
N LYS A 227 9.25 -17.13 5.35
CA LYS A 227 8.61 -17.25 6.66
C LYS A 227 8.87 -16.01 7.51
#